data_AF-A0A5P0ZSN6-F1
#
_entry.id   AF-A0A5P0ZSN6-F1
#
_cell.length_a   1.000
_cell.length_b   1.000
_cell.length_c   1.000
_cell.angle_alpha   90.00
_cell.angle_beta   90.00
_cell.angle_gamma   90.00
#
_symmetry.space_group_name_H-M   'P 1'
#
loop_
_entity.id
_entity.type
_entity.pdbx_description
1 polymer ?
#
loop_
_entity_poly.entity_id
_entity_poly.type
_entity_poly.pdbx_seq_one_letter_code
_entity_poly.pdbx_strand_id
1 'polypeptide(L)'
;MSYKGKNLIEHLDGNVVDPDRHNSFYLDYHQDLKSKEPNYNRVEIIEDSNTCKHIAFCDDNSQLGLEYHLLMRSEKAQVFSYVIAKSNDEHPFAINELRTVYRLDPAIFPNSYTTSRIGLQPSSNYTNQFKRWQDETYEMPDGERFSNSKVYSKYDYADFFADNPFWGFFGSEYGFWFVPASTEYYPSGPLKQELMVHYDGILLNYLNGAHLGTGDFHISAGWYR
;
A
#
# COMPACT_ATOMS: atom_id res chain seq x y z
N MET A 1 3.63 -2.05 15.77
CA MET A 1 2.18 -1.91 16.06
C MET A 1 1.76 -3.08 16.93
N SER A 2 1.21 -2.82 18.10
CA SER A 2 0.76 -3.89 18.99
C SER A 2 -0.74 -3.79 19.27
N TYR A 3 -1.43 -4.92 19.31
CA TYR A 3 -2.85 -4.99 19.60
C TYR A 3 -3.11 -6.12 20.59
N LYS A 4 -3.79 -5.81 21.71
CA LYS A 4 -4.05 -6.77 22.80
C LYS A 4 -2.80 -7.54 23.27
N GLY A 5 -1.66 -6.85 23.33
CA GLY A 5 -0.39 -7.43 23.78
C GLY A 5 0.40 -8.22 22.72
N LYS A 6 -0.11 -8.38 21.50
CA LYS A 6 0.59 -9.03 20.39
C LYS A 6 1.16 -7.99 19.44
N ASN A 7 2.44 -8.11 19.06
CA ASN A 7 3.01 -7.31 17.98
C ASN A 7 2.51 -7.87 16.65
N LEU A 8 1.91 -7.03 15.82
CA LEU A 8 1.30 -7.44 14.54
C LEU A 8 2.24 -7.30 13.34
N ILE A 9 3.43 -6.74 13.55
CA ILE A 9 4.42 -6.42 12.52
C ILE A 9 5.83 -6.84 12.95
N GLU A 10 5.94 -7.96 13.66
CA GLU A 10 7.22 -8.43 14.21
C GLU A 10 8.09 -9.07 13.14
N HIS A 11 7.54 -9.99 12.34
CA HIS A 11 8.27 -10.72 11.31
C HIS A 11 7.95 -10.16 9.92
N LEU A 12 8.52 -9.00 9.62
CA LEU A 12 8.44 -8.41 8.28
C LEU A 12 9.62 -8.91 7.45
N ASP A 13 9.38 -9.91 6.59
CA ASP A 13 10.40 -10.52 5.75
C ASP A 13 10.06 -10.35 4.26
N GLY A 14 10.04 -9.11 3.79
CA GLY A 14 9.88 -8.83 2.36
C GLY A 14 11.07 -9.31 1.52
N ASN A 15 10.92 -9.19 0.20
CA ASN A 15 11.93 -9.51 -0.80
C ASN A 15 13.30 -8.88 -0.48
N VAL A 16 14.39 -9.62 -0.67
CA VAL A 16 15.75 -9.19 -0.30
C VAL A 16 16.26 -7.98 -1.09
N VAL A 17 15.64 -7.69 -2.25
CA VAL A 17 15.95 -6.52 -3.07
C VAL A 17 15.09 -5.30 -2.75
N ASP A 18 14.07 -5.45 -1.90
CA ASP A 18 13.20 -4.37 -1.46
C ASP A 18 13.86 -3.63 -0.28
N PRO A 19 14.21 -2.34 -0.42
CA PRO A 19 14.77 -1.56 0.69
C PRO A 19 13.80 -1.43 1.87
N ASP A 20 12.48 -1.50 1.61
CA ASP A 20 11.41 -1.37 2.60
C ASP A 20 10.93 -2.71 3.15
N ARG A 21 11.68 -3.81 2.92
CA ARG A 21 11.29 -5.17 3.30
C ARG A 21 11.00 -5.36 4.80
N HIS A 22 11.48 -4.47 5.65
CA HIS A 22 11.29 -4.46 7.10
C HIS A 22 10.44 -3.27 7.59
N ASN A 23 9.89 -2.47 6.68
CA ASN A 23 9.11 -1.28 6.99
C ASN A 23 7.61 -1.57 6.89
N SER A 24 6.81 -0.82 7.66
CA SER A 24 5.35 -0.78 7.54
C SER A 24 4.85 0.63 7.84
N PHE A 25 3.65 0.97 7.36
CA PHE A 25 3.07 2.31 7.48
C PHE A 25 3.97 3.36 6.84
N TYR A 26 4.33 3.16 5.57
CA TYR A 26 5.11 4.11 4.81
C TYR A 26 4.32 4.63 3.60
N LEU A 27 4.79 5.77 3.09
CA LEU A 27 4.30 6.41 1.89
C LEU A 27 5.45 6.38 0.89
N ASP A 28 5.19 5.97 -0.34
CA ASP A 28 6.15 6.07 -1.43
C ASP A 28 5.47 6.55 -2.71
N TYR A 29 6.27 6.87 -3.70
CA TYR A 29 5.80 7.19 -5.04
C TYR A 29 6.79 6.70 -6.10
N HIS A 30 6.31 6.48 -7.31
CA HIS A 30 7.16 6.15 -8.45
C HIS A 30 7.21 7.33 -9.42
N GLN A 31 8.42 7.70 -9.81
CA GLN A 31 8.67 8.75 -10.79
C GLN A 31 9.90 8.39 -11.62
N ASP A 32 9.83 8.59 -12.93
CA ASP A 32 10.92 8.29 -13.87
C ASP A 32 11.43 6.84 -13.74
N LEU A 33 10.50 5.90 -13.58
CA LEU A 33 10.76 4.45 -13.40
C LEU A 33 11.55 4.10 -12.12
N LYS A 34 11.54 4.99 -11.12
CA LYS A 34 12.21 4.77 -9.83
C LYS A 34 11.25 4.97 -8.68
N SER A 35 11.32 4.06 -7.71
CA SER A 35 10.69 4.24 -6.41
C SER A 35 11.40 5.39 -5.68
N LYS A 36 10.62 6.27 -5.07
CA LYS A 36 11.08 7.38 -4.26
C LYS A 36 10.34 7.37 -2.93
N GLU A 37 11.09 7.58 -1.87
CA GLU A 37 10.55 7.84 -0.54
C GLU A 37 10.46 9.36 -0.32
N PRO A 38 9.45 9.85 0.42
CA PRO A 38 9.41 11.23 0.88
C PRO A 38 10.63 11.55 1.76
N ASN A 39 11.28 12.68 1.50
CA ASN A 39 12.35 13.20 2.33
C ASN A 39 11.77 14.04 3.48
N TYR A 40 11.22 13.35 4.48
CA TYR A 40 10.58 14.03 5.62
C TYR A 40 11.56 14.96 6.34
N ASN A 41 11.32 16.26 6.20
CA ASN A 41 12.16 17.32 6.77
C ASN A 41 11.53 17.94 8.03
N ARG A 42 10.26 17.65 8.30
CA ARG A 42 9.53 18.11 9.47
C ARG A 42 8.56 17.04 9.97
N VAL A 43 8.37 17.02 11.28
CA VAL A 43 7.31 16.24 11.94
C VAL A 43 6.45 17.22 12.74
N GLU A 44 5.14 17.18 12.53
CA GLU A 44 4.19 18.00 13.25
C GLU A 44 3.32 17.14 14.17
N ILE A 45 3.22 17.55 15.43
CA ILE A 45 2.26 16.99 16.38
C ILE A 45 1.03 17.88 16.33
N ILE A 46 -0.01 17.42 15.64
CA ILE A 46 -1.26 18.18 15.45
C ILE A 46 -2.13 18.04 16.70
N GLU A 47 -2.20 16.84 17.27
CA GLU A 47 -2.88 16.59 18.53
C GLU A 47 -2.13 15.53 19.35
N ASP A 48 -1.90 15.85 20.62
CA ASP A 48 -1.38 14.92 21.62
C ASP A 48 -2.24 14.97 22.89
N SER A 49 -3.38 14.30 22.84
CA SER A 49 -4.34 14.22 23.96
C SER A 49 -4.48 12.79 24.46
N ASN A 50 -5.18 12.60 25.59
CA ASN A 50 -5.45 11.25 26.11
C ASN A 50 -6.37 10.43 25.19
N THR A 51 -7.13 11.11 24.32
CA THR A 51 -8.13 10.50 23.45
C THR A 51 -7.72 10.43 22.00
N CYS A 52 -6.66 11.13 21.61
CA CYS A 52 -6.25 11.29 20.23
C CYS A 52 -4.74 11.53 20.12
N LYS A 53 -4.10 10.83 19.19
CA LYS A 53 -2.73 11.11 18.74
C LYS A 53 -2.77 11.37 17.25
N HIS A 54 -2.35 12.55 16.82
CA HIS A 54 -2.29 12.96 15.41
C HIS A 54 -0.91 13.54 15.11
N ILE A 55 -0.20 12.87 14.23
CA ILE A 55 1.15 13.22 13.78
C ILE A 55 1.15 13.34 12.25
N ALA A 56 1.88 14.32 11.72
CA ALA A 56 2.17 14.47 10.31
C ALA A 56 3.67 14.38 10.06
N PHE A 57 4.07 13.63 9.04
CA PHE A 57 5.42 13.64 8.50
C PHE A 57 5.40 14.44 7.20
N CYS A 58 6.15 15.53 7.14
CA CYS A 58 6.08 16.50 6.05
C CYS A 58 7.38 16.51 5.25
N ASP A 59 7.26 16.50 3.93
CA ASP A 59 8.30 16.77 2.94
C ASP A 59 7.91 18.01 2.15
N ASP A 60 8.55 19.13 2.49
CA ASP A 60 8.38 20.40 1.78
C ASP A 60 9.47 20.67 0.74
N ASN A 61 10.43 19.76 0.58
CA ASN A 61 11.64 19.98 -0.22
C ASN A 61 11.61 19.24 -1.56
N SER A 62 11.01 18.05 -1.60
CA SER A 62 10.93 17.25 -2.82
C SER A 62 10.02 17.91 -3.85
N GLN A 63 10.23 17.57 -5.13
CA GLN A 63 9.43 18.06 -6.24
C GLN A 63 7.92 17.84 -6.02
N LEU A 64 7.58 16.61 -5.60
CA LEU A 64 6.29 16.26 -5.02
C LEU A 64 6.39 16.46 -3.50
N GLY A 65 5.78 17.53 -3.00
CA GLY A 65 5.63 17.74 -1.56
C GLY A 65 4.54 16.83 -1.01
N LEU A 66 4.81 16.22 0.14
CA LEU A 66 3.94 15.21 0.74
C LEU A 66 3.82 15.42 2.25
N GLU A 67 2.60 15.35 2.78
CA GLU A 67 2.34 15.29 4.21
C GLU A 67 1.60 13.99 4.51
N TYR A 68 2.23 13.08 5.24
CA TYR A 68 1.64 11.81 5.63
C TYR A 68 1.14 11.90 7.07
N HIS A 69 -0.19 11.90 7.22
CA HIS A 69 -0.82 12.02 8.53
C HIS A 69 -1.24 10.66 9.06
N LEU A 70 -0.92 10.40 10.32
CA LEU A 70 -1.40 9.25 11.09
C LEU A 70 -2.17 9.75 12.31
N LEU A 71 -3.37 9.20 12.50
CA LEU A 71 -4.31 9.57 13.55
C LEU A 71 -4.83 8.30 14.24
N MET A 72 -4.76 8.26 15.57
CA MET A 72 -5.33 7.20 16.40
C MET A 72 -6.24 7.80 17.48
N ARG A 73 -7.34 7.11 17.79
CA ARG A 73 -8.27 7.50 18.87
C ARG A 73 -8.35 6.40 19.92
N SER A 74 -8.39 6.77 21.21
CA SER A 74 -8.38 5.82 22.33
C SER A 74 -9.50 4.78 22.28
N GLU A 75 -10.67 5.16 21.78
CA GLU A 75 -11.88 4.34 21.82
C GLU A 75 -11.97 3.30 20.69
N LYS A 76 -11.06 3.33 19.71
CA LYS A 76 -11.15 2.48 18.52
C LYS A 76 -9.81 1.85 18.18
N ALA A 77 -9.84 0.57 17.83
CA ALA A 77 -8.69 -0.14 17.25
C ALA A 77 -8.53 0.23 15.76
N GLN A 78 -8.32 1.51 15.47
CA GLN A 78 -8.25 2.06 14.12
C GLN A 78 -7.08 3.04 14.03
N VAL A 79 -6.30 2.91 12.96
CA VAL A 79 -5.34 3.92 12.54
C VAL A 79 -5.96 4.58 11.31
N PHE A 80 -6.25 5.87 11.42
CA PHE A 80 -6.65 6.69 10.30
C PHE A 80 -5.40 7.28 9.67
N SER A 81 -5.38 7.33 8.35
CA SER A 81 -4.31 8.00 7.63
C SER A 81 -4.84 8.73 6.42
N TYR A 82 -4.23 9.86 6.10
CA TYR A 82 -4.47 10.59 4.87
C TYR A 82 -3.16 11.24 4.41
N VAL A 83 -3.11 11.59 3.14
CA VAL A 83 -1.94 12.22 2.51
C VAL A 83 -2.41 13.53 1.91
N ILE A 84 -1.65 14.60 2.16
CA ILE A 84 -1.75 15.85 1.41
C ILE A 84 -0.59 15.85 0.42
N ALA A 85 -0.87 16.15 -0.85
CA ALA A 85 0.12 16.16 -1.91
C ALA A 85 0.10 17.49 -2.67
N LYS A 86 1.29 18.05 -2.93
CA LYS A 86 1.44 19.35 -3.59
C LYS A 86 2.63 19.37 -4.55
N SER A 87 2.55 20.22 -5.56
CA SER A 87 3.71 20.55 -6.41
C SER A 87 4.55 21.61 -5.70
N ASN A 88 5.79 21.29 -5.38
CA ASN A 88 6.79 22.28 -4.97
C ASN A 88 7.60 22.80 -6.18
N ASP A 89 7.35 22.26 -7.38
CA ASP A 89 7.99 22.69 -8.62
C ASP A 89 7.12 23.70 -9.39
N GLU A 90 7.80 24.61 -10.08
CA GLU A 90 7.22 25.57 -11.03
C GLU A 90 6.98 24.94 -12.41
N HIS A 91 7.55 23.77 -12.68
CA HIS A 91 7.40 23.03 -13.92
C HIS A 91 6.51 21.79 -13.73
N PRO A 92 5.66 21.44 -14.71
CA PRO A 92 4.91 20.20 -14.67
C PRO A 92 5.83 18.97 -14.67
N PHE A 93 5.41 17.92 -13.96
CA PHE A 93 6.07 16.63 -13.94
C PHE A 93 5.03 15.51 -13.85
N ALA A 94 5.46 14.26 -14.03
CA ALA A 94 4.58 13.10 -13.96
C ALA A 94 5.05 12.13 -12.88
N ILE A 95 4.09 11.45 -12.25
CA ILE A 95 4.34 10.31 -11.38
C ILE A 95 3.56 9.10 -11.89
N ASN A 96 4.16 7.92 -11.76
CA ASN A 96 3.56 6.66 -12.16
C ASN A 96 2.70 6.10 -11.02
N GLU A 97 3.10 6.30 -9.77
CA GLU A 97 2.41 5.78 -8.58
C GLU A 97 2.55 6.74 -7.40
N LEU A 98 1.56 6.76 -6.50
CA LEU A 98 1.62 7.34 -5.16
C LEU A 98 0.80 6.42 -4.25
N ARG A 99 1.42 5.84 -3.22
CA ARG A 99 0.76 4.81 -2.41
C ARG A 99 1.15 4.85 -0.95
N THR A 100 0.18 4.53 -0.10
CA THR A 100 0.43 4.16 1.29
C THR A 100 0.53 2.65 1.38
N VAL A 101 1.51 2.16 2.12
CA VAL A 101 1.86 0.75 2.21
C VAL A 101 1.91 0.29 3.66
N TYR A 102 1.28 -0.85 3.93
CA TYR A 102 1.23 -1.47 5.25
C TYR A 102 1.67 -2.91 5.13
N ARG A 103 2.81 -3.25 5.71
CA ARG A 103 3.33 -4.62 5.71
C ARG A 103 2.99 -5.28 7.04
N LEU A 104 2.35 -6.44 6.96
CA LEU A 104 1.88 -7.19 8.10
C LEU A 104 2.67 -8.49 8.24
N ASP A 105 2.75 -9.00 9.46
CA ASP A 105 3.35 -10.30 9.72
C ASP A 105 2.53 -11.42 9.05
N PRO A 106 3.06 -12.10 8.01
CA PRO A 106 2.31 -13.11 7.27
C PRO A 106 2.05 -14.38 8.09
N ALA A 107 2.76 -14.60 9.20
CA ALA A 107 2.45 -15.69 10.12
C ALA A 107 1.19 -15.42 10.96
N ILE A 108 0.90 -14.13 11.23
CA ILE A 108 -0.32 -13.71 11.91
C ILE A 108 -1.48 -13.58 10.92
N PHE A 109 -1.20 -13.10 9.70
CA PHE A 109 -2.21 -12.81 8.67
C PHE A 109 -1.96 -13.59 7.36
N PRO A 110 -2.10 -14.92 7.35
CA PRO A 110 -1.74 -15.75 6.19
C PRO A 110 -2.71 -15.66 5.01
N ASN A 111 -3.96 -15.20 5.23
CA ASN A 111 -4.97 -15.14 4.18
C ASN A 111 -5.14 -13.70 3.71
N SER A 112 -5.17 -13.53 2.40
CA SER A 112 -5.48 -12.28 1.71
C SER A 112 -6.96 -12.23 1.31
N TYR A 113 -7.49 -11.02 1.22
CA TYR A 113 -8.86 -10.75 0.82
C TYR A 113 -8.95 -9.51 -0.07
N THR A 114 -9.63 -9.68 -1.19
CA THR A 114 -10.32 -8.67 -1.98
C THR A 114 -11.74 -9.16 -2.26
N THR A 115 -12.58 -8.36 -2.89
CA THR A 115 -13.93 -8.80 -3.27
C THR A 115 -13.88 -9.89 -4.34
N SER A 116 -12.89 -9.81 -5.24
CA SER A 116 -12.67 -10.79 -6.30
C SER A 116 -11.96 -12.07 -5.84
N ARG A 117 -11.16 -12.04 -4.75
CA ARG A 117 -10.33 -13.18 -4.35
C ARG A 117 -10.09 -13.27 -2.85
N ILE A 118 -10.23 -14.49 -2.32
CA ILE A 118 -9.76 -14.87 -0.98
C ILE A 118 -8.78 -16.02 -1.15
N GLY A 119 -7.60 -15.93 -0.55
CA GLY A 119 -6.62 -17.01 -0.68
C GLY A 119 -5.30 -16.75 0.03
N LEU A 120 -4.41 -17.73 -0.08
CA LEU A 120 -3.02 -17.59 0.34
C LEU A 120 -2.26 -16.78 -0.71
N GLN A 121 -1.21 -16.10 -0.27
CA GLN A 121 -0.16 -15.59 -1.15
C GLN A 121 1.16 -16.34 -0.88
N PRO A 122 1.98 -16.57 -1.91
CA PRO A 122 3.31 -17.12 -1.71
C PRO A 122 4.18 -16.08 -1.02
N SER A 123 5.40 -16.44 -0.59
CA SER A 123 6.41 -15.44 -0.21
C SER A 123 7.33 -15.12 -1.38
N SER A 124 7.96 -13.96 -1.40
CA SER A 124 8.97 -13.65 -2.41
C SER A 124 10.13 -14.65 -2.39
N ASN A 125 10.53 -15.12 -1.21
CA ASN A 125 11.59 -16.12 -1.05
C ASN A 125 11.21 -17.45 -1.72
N TYR A 126 9.92 -17.77 -1.77
CA TYR A 126 9.42 -18.92 -2.50
C TYR A 126 9.37 -18.66 -4.01
N THR A 127 8.72 -17.56 -4.44
CA THR A 127 8.53 -17.25 -5.87
C THR A 127 9.85 -17.05 -6.62
N ASN A 128 10.85 -16.43 -5.99
CA ASN A 128 12.17 -16.15 -6.57
C ASN A 128 12.95 -17.40 -7.01
N GLN A 129 12.51 -18.60 -6.61
CA GLN A 129 13.12 -19.88 -7.00
C GLN A 129 12.62 -20.37 -8.37
N PHE A 130 11.55 -19.77 -8.91
CA PHE A 130 10.86 -20.26 -10.09
C PHE A 130 10.99 -19.32 -11.29
N LYS A 131 10.49 -19.79 -12.44
CA LYS A 131 10.51 -19.01 -13.68
C LYS A 131 9.58 -17.80 -13.56
N ARG A 132 10.18 -16.61 -13.64
CA ARG A 132 9.47 -15.34 -13.76
C ARG A 132 9.16 -15.04 -15.23
N TRP A 133 7.88 -14.89 -15.56
CA TRP A 133 7.43 -14.61 -16.94
C TRP A 133 7.46 -13.12 -17.26
N GLN A 134 6.96 -12.29 -16.35
CA GLN A 134 6.98 -10.83 -16.41
C GLN A 134 6.62 -10.28 -15.04
N ASP A 135 7.24 -9.18 -14.63
CA ASP A 135 6.98 -8.54 -13.32
C ASP A 135 6.90 -9.59 -12.20
N GLU A 136 6.02 -9.45 -11.22
CA GLU A 136 5.75 -10.44 -10.18
C GLU A 136 4.76 -11.53 -10.63
N THR A 137 5.07 -12.20 -11.74
CA THR A 137 4.31 -13.35 -12.29
C THR A 137 5.21 -14.57 -12.49
N TYR A 138 4.87 -15.68 -11.85
CA TYR A 138 5.71 -16.87 -11.70
C TYR A 138 4.97 -18.14 -12.06
N GLU A 139 5.63 -19.05 -12.78
CA GLU A 139 5.14 -20.42 -12.96
C GLU A 139 5.70 -21.33 -11.88
N MET A 140 4.83 -21.89 -11.05
CA MET A 140 5.17 -22.66 -9.86
C MET A 140 4.53 -24.06 -9.93
N PRO A 141 5.19 -25.09 -9.38
CA PRO A 141 4.67 -26.46 -9.41
C PRO A 141 3.35 -26.62 -8.65
N ASP A 142 3.10 -25.80 -7.64
CA ASP A 142 1.90 -25.75 -6.79
C ASP A 142 1.15 -24.40 -6.93
N GLY A 143 1.25 -23.75 -8.09
CA GLY A 143 0.65 -22.43 -8.32
C GLY A 143 -0.84 -22.36 -8.02
N GLU A 144 -1.58 -23.47 -8.18
CA GLU A 144 -3.01 -23.58 -7.87
C GLU A 144 -3.35 -23.40 -6.38
N ARG A 145 -2.34 -23.45 -5.49
CA ARG A 145 -2.49 -23.11 -4.08
C ARG A 145 -2.66 -21.59 -3.87
N PHE A 146 -2.09 -20.79 -4.77
CA PHE A 146 -2.01 -19.34 -4.64
C PHE A 146 -2.81 -18.60 -5.71
N SER A 147 -3.01 -19.23 -6.86
CA SER A 147 -3.74 -18.73 -8.03
C SER A 147 -4.80 -19.76 -8.49
N ASN A 148 -5.47 -19.50 -9.61
CA ASN A 148 -6.40 -20.44 -10.25
C ASN A 148 -5.69 -21.32 -11.31
N SER A 149 -4.36 -21.28 -11.34
CA SER A 149 -3.53 -21.99 -12.31
C SER A 149 -2.12 -22.25 -11.75
N LYS A 150 -1.27 -22.95 -12.52
CA LYS A 150 0.16 -23.09 -12.19
C LYS A 150 0.94 -21.77 -12.24
N VAL A 151 0.37 -20.74 -12.85
CA VAL A 151 0.95 -19.40 -12.91
C VAL A 151 0.28 -18.55 -11.83
N TYR A 152 1.08 -18.05 -10.90
CA TYR A 152 0.69 -17.03 -9.94
C TYR A 152 1.06 -15.65 -10.46
N SER A 153 0.20 -14.66 -10.24
CA SER A 153 0.51 -13.26 -10.51
C SER A 153 0.07 -12.37 -9.36
N LYS A 154 0.85 -11.34 -9.01
CA LYS A 154 0.38 -10.30 -8.08
C LYS A 154 -0.96 -9.68 -8.51
N TYR A 155 -1.22 -9.65 -9.82
CA TYR A 155 -2.45 -9.11 -10.41
C TYR A 155 -3.69 -9.97 -10.14
N ASP A 156 -3.55 -11.19 -9.62
CA ASP A 156 -4.70 -12.01 -9.15
C ASP A 156 -5.44 -11.35 -7.97
N TYR A 157 -4.82 -10.36 -7.32
CA TYR A 157 -5.38 -9.55 -6.24
C TYR A 157 -5.57 -8.08 -6.62
N ALA A 158 -5.59 -7.77 -7.92
CA ALA A 158 -6.15 -6.50 -8.39
C ALA A 158 -7.68 -6.53 -8.28
N ASP A 159 -8.30 -5.40 -7.99
CA ASP A 159 -9.77 -5.31 -7.93
C ASP A 159 -10.26 -3.91 -8.30
N PHE A 160 -11.57 -3.77 -8.56
CA PHE A 160 -12.21 -2.48 -8.82
C PHE A 160 -12.50 -1.73 -7.53
N PHE A 161 -12.21 -0.43 -7.48
CA PHE A 161 -12.59 0.38 -6.31
C PHE A 161 -14.12 0.45 -6.10
N ALA A 162 -14.91 0.39 -7.17
CA ALA A 162 -16.37 0.39 -7.06
C ALA A 162 -16.94 -0.84 -6.33
N ASP A 163 -16.29 -1.99 -6.49
CA ASP A 163 -16.78 -3.27 -5.96
C ASP A 163 -16.11 -3.64 -4.63
N ASN A 164 -15.01 -2.97 -4.27
CA ASN A 164 -14.17 -3.36 -3.14
C ASN A 164 -14.20 -2.34 -1.99
N PRO A 165 -15.19 -2.43 -1.07
CA PRO A 165 -15.36 -1.46 0.01
C PRO A 165 -14.27 -1.55 1.09
N PHE A 166 -13.52 -2.66 1.14
CA PHE A 166 -12.36 -2.85 2.00
C PHE A 166 -11.53 -4.05 1.50
N TRP A 167 -10.25 -4.08 1.84
CA TRP A 167 -9.36 -5.20 1.53
C TRP A 167 -8.31 -5.39 2.61
N GLY A 168 -7.60 -6.51 2.60
CA GLY A 168 -6.49 -6.72 3.52
C GLY A 168 -6.21 -8.20 3.80
N PHE A 169 -5.86 -8.48 5.05
CA PHE A 169 -5.42 -9.81 5.46
C PHE A 169 -6.06 -10.27 6.77
N PHE A 170 -6.16 -11.58 6.94
CA PHE A 170 -6.69 -12.18 8.16
C PHE A 170 -6.06 -13.53 8.49
N GLY A 171 -6.06 -13.85 9.78
CA GLY A 171 -5.67 -15.14 10.33
C GLY A 171 -6.77 -15.70 11.25
N SER A 172 -6.39 -16.67 12.08
CA SER A 172 -7.32 -17.30 13.03
C SER A 172 -7.77 -16.36 14.15
N GLU A 173 -6.93 -15.38 14.53
CA GLU A 173 -7.17 -14.51 15.69
C GLU A 173 -7.46 -13.05 15.32
N TYR A 174 -6.87 -12.55 14.24
CA TYR A 174 -6.91 -11.13 13.88
C TYR A 174 -7.17 -10.93 12.39
N GLY A 175 -7.80 -9.81 12.06
CA GLY A 175 -7.87 -9.27 10.71
C GLY A 175 -7.35 -7.84 10.68
N PHE A 176 -6.74 -7.45 9.58
CA PHE A 176 -6.29 -6.10 9.32
C PHE A 176 -6.85 -5.66 7.96
N TRP A 177 -7.63 -4.58 7.98
CA TRP A 177 -8.43 -4.15 6.85
C TRP A 177 -8.14 -2.69 6.55
N PHE A 178 -7.91 -2.39 5.28
CA PHE A 178 -7.97 -1.03 4.78
C PHE A 178 -9.40 -0.73 4.34
N VAL A 179 -9.92 0.39 4.84
CA VAL A 179 -11.26 0.87 4.53
C VAL A 179 -11.11 2.29 3.99
N PRO A 180 -11.27 2.53 2.68
CA PRO A 180 -11.23 3.88 2.14
C PRO A 180 -12.35 4.72 2.76
N ALA A 181 -12.02 5.93 3.23
CA ALA A 181 -13.03 6.85 3.77
C ALA A 181 -13.97 7.39 2.68
N SER A 182 -13.48 7.41 1.44
CA SER A 182 -14.17 7.86 0.23
C SER A 182 -13.46 7.24 -0.97
N THR A 183 -14.13 7.12 -2.12
CA THR A 183 -13.47 6.72 -3.37
C THR A 183 -13.19 7.92 -4.27
N GLU A 184 -13.53 9.14 -3.85
CA GLU A 184 -13.42 10.36 -4.67
C GLU A 184 -11.98 10.83 -4.88
N TYR A 185 -11.05 10.40 -4.02
CA TYR A 185 -9.64 10.74 -4.11
C TYR A 185 -8.86 9.81 -5.07
N TYR A 186 -9.47 8.71 -5.51
CA TYR A 186 -8.85 7.85 -6.52
C TYR A 186 -9.10 8.40 -7.93
N PRO A 187 -8.08 8.42 -8.80
CA PRO A 187 -8.24 8.89 -10.17
C PRO A 187 -9.07 7.91 -11.01
N SER A 188 -9.58 8.39 -12.14
CA SER A 188 -10.19 7.57 -13.20
C SER A 188 -11.55 6.92 -12.89
N GLY A 189 -12.18 7.30 -11.77
CA GLY A 189 -13.57 6.97 -11.48
C GLY A 189 -13.81 5.50 -11.08
N PRO A 190 -15.05 5.02 -11.12
CA PRO A 190 -15.45 3.75 -10.50
C PRO A 190 -14.81 2.50 -11.12
N LEU A 191 -14.44 2.58 -12.41
CA LEU A 191 -13.82 1.45 -13.12
C LEU A 191 -12.30 1.36 -12.90
N LYS A 192 -11.74 2.25 -12.08
CA LYS A 192 -10.34 2.18 -11.70
C LYS A 192 -10.08 0.87 -10.94
N GLN A 193 -9.11 0.12 -11.44
CA GLN A 193 -8.56 -1.05 -10.79
C GLN A 193 -7.17 -0.76 -10.27
N GLU A 194 -6.84 -1.35 -9.13
CA GLU A 194 -5.53 -1.30 -8.52
C GLU A 194 -5.16 -2.61 -7.82
N LEU A 195 -3.87 -2.78 -7.56
CA LEU A 195 -3.37 -3.83 -6.68
C LEU A 195 -3.80 -3.50 -5.24
N MET A 196 -4.57 -4.40 -4.63
CA MET A 196 -5.12 -4.20 -3.28
C MET A 196 -4.20 -4.78 -2.22
N VAL A 197 -3.69 -5.99 -2.48
CA VAL A 197 -2.77 -6.73 -1.61
C VAL A 197 -1.71 -7.41 -2.45
N HIS A 198 -0.58 -7.71 -1.84
CA HIS A 198 0.58 -8.32 -2.48
C HIS A 198 1.25 -9.30 -1.52
N TYR A 199 2.08 -10.19 -2.05
CA TYR A 199 2.77 -11.21 -1.26
C TYR A 199 3.64 -10.55 -0.17
N ASP A 200 4.11 -11.35 0.79
CA ASP A 200 4.85 -10.87 1.98
C ASP A 200 4.06 -9.88 2.85
N GLY A 201 2.73 -10.04 2.90
CA GLY A 201 1.84 -9.32 3.82
C GLY A 201 1.64 -7.84 3.49
N ILE A 202 1.86 -7.43 2.23
CA ILE A 202 1.77 -6.03 1.83
C ILE A 202 0.33 -5.68 1.48
N LEU A 203 -0.25 -4.75 2.24
CA LEU A 203 -1.50 -4.08 1.91
C LEU A 203 -1.17 -2.77 1.21
N LEU A 204 -1.81 -2.54 0.06
CA LEU A 204 -1.55 -1.40 -0.80
C LEU A 204 -2.77 -0.47 -0.86
N ASN A 205 -2.54 0.83 -0.75
CA ASN A 205 -3.52 1.86 -1.09
C ASN A 205 -2.89 2.84 -2.08
N TYR A 206 -3.20 2.62 -3.36
CA TYR A 206 -2.76 3.44 -4.47
C TYR A 206 -3.63 4.70 -4.59
N LEU A 207 -3.16 5.80 -4.01
CA LEU A 207 -3.76 7.13 -4.18
C LEU A 207 -3.68 7.58 -5.65
N ASN A 208 -2.61 7.16 -6.34
CA ASN A 208 -2.49 7.19 -7.79
C ASN A 208 -1.70 5.97 -8.29
N GLY A 209 -2.02 5.45 -9.47
CA GLY A 209 -1.27 4.36 -10.09
C GLY A 209 -1.50 4.24 -11.59
N ALA A 210 -0.44 3.98 -12.33
CA ALA A 210 -0.45 3.82 -13.79
C ALA A 210 -0.92 2.43 -14.26
N HIS A 211 -1.30 1.55 -13.32
CA HIS A 211 -1.74 0.20 -13.59
C HIS A 211 -2.96 0.12 -14.51
N LEU A 212 -3.05 -1.00 -15.23
CA LEU A 212 -4.24 -1.43 -15.96
C LEU A 212 -4.74 -0.38 -16.97
N GLY A 213 -3.81 0.34 -17.60
CA GLY A 213 -4.10 1.30 -18.68
C GLY A 213 -4.45 2.71 -18.22
N THR A 214 -4.23 3.05 -16.94
CA THR A 214 -4.51 4.40 -16.41
C THR A 214 -3.53 5.45 -16.91
N GLY A 215 -2.26 5.07 -17.07
CA GLY A 215 -1.18 5.98 -17.47
C GLY A 215 -0.69 6.87 -16.33
N ASP A 216 0.27 7.74 -16.66
CA ASP A 216 0.95 8.57 -15.67
C ASP A 216 0.11 9.76 -15.23
N PHE A 217 0.21 10.11 -13.95
CA PHE A 217 -0.47 11.27 -13.41
C PHE A 217 0.40 12.51 -13.59
N HIS A 218 -0.11 13.45 -14.40
CA HIS A 218 0.58 14.68 -14.74
C HIS A 218 0.21 15.78 -13.75
N ILE A 219 1.19 16.20 -12.96
CA ILE A 219 1.07 17.22 -11.94
C ILE A 219 1.43 18.57 -12.57
N SER A 220 0.51 19.51 -12.48
CA SER A 220 0.72 20.89 -12.95
C SER A 220 1.43 21.73 -11.90
N ALA A 221 2.13 22.77 -12.33
CA ALA A 221 2.69 23.77 -11.42
C ALA A 221 1.59 24.33 -10.50
N GLY A 222 1.89 24.42 -9.19
CA GLY A 222 0.94 24.90 -8.17
C GLY A 222 -0.22 23.94 -7.84
N TRP A 223 -0.18 22.69 -8.29
CA TRP A 223 -1.16 21.67 -7.90
C TRP A 223 -1.13 21.38 -6.39
N TYR A 224 -2.30 21.17 -5.80
CA TYR A 224 -2.50 20.86 -4.38
C TYR A 224 -3.75 20.01 -4.19
N ARG A 225 -3.65 18.87 -3.49
CA ARG A 225 -4.75 17.94 -3.20
C ARG A 225 -4.62 17.31 -1.82
#